data_AF-A0A4P9JB33-F1
#
_entry.id   AF-A0A4P9JB33-F1
#
_cell.length_a   1.000
_cell.length_b   1.000
_cell.length_c   1.000
_cell.angle_alpha   90.00
_cell.angle_beta   90.00
_cell.angle_gamma   90.00
#
_symmetry.space_group_name_H-M   'P 1'
#
loop_
_entity.id
_entity.type
_entity.pdbx_description
1 polymer ?
#
loop_
_entity_poly.entity_id
_entity_poly.type
_entity_poly.pdbx_seq_one_letter_code
_entity_poly.pdbx_strand_id
1 'polypeptide(L)'
;MKSGTAIQAVLSFLLELGLFGAAGLWALAAVGSPWAAVLAVVVVAAAWGLLLSPKAPARPPWPWHAVAGHVLFLAAALVLLAVGHPALGWTVLVLALVSAALVVRFRTDLAAESARARAEWVRARAERHGRTGGGGRVADGVPGRPGDASVPPASGDGGGRSARGGGRRSASRR
;
A
#
# COMPACT_ATOMS: atom_id res chain seq x y z
N MET A 1 18.79 -5.19 0.45
CA MET A 1 17.33 -5.12 0.21
C MET A 1 16.80 -6.55 0.04
N LYS A 2 15.53 -6.85 0.35
CA LYS A 2 14.95 -8.18 0.06
C LYS A 2 14.75 -8.29 -1.46
N SER A 3 15.32 -9.30 -2.12
CA SER A 3 15.36 -9.37 -3.60
C SER A 3 13.98 -9.27 -4.28
N GLY A 4 12.93 -9.80 -3.64
CA GLY A 4 11.55 -9.72 -4.14
C GLY A 4 11.03 -8.30 -4.36
N THR A 5 11.46 -7.30 -3.57
CA THR A 5 11.00 -5.91 -3.78
C THR A 5 11.61 -5.28 -5.03
N ALA A 6 12.82 -5.70 -5.43
CA ALA A 6 13.44 -5.24 -6.67
C ALA A 6 12.73 -5.86 -7.90
N ILE A 7 12.43 -7.17 -7.84
CA ILE A 7 11.69 -7.87 -8.90
C ILE A 7 10.30 -7.23 -9.09
N GLN A 8 9.57 -6.95 -8.00
CA GLN A 8 8.27 -6.28 -8.08
C GLN A 8 8.39 -4.89 -8.72
N ALA A 9 9.39 -4.09 -8.35
CA ALA A 9 9.59 -2.75 -8.92
C ALA A 9 9.90 -2.81 -10.44
N VAL A 10 10.74 -3.75 -10.87
CA VAL A 10 11.03 -3.98 -12.30
C VAL A 10 9.79 -4.42 -13.07
N LEU A 11 9.01 -5.36 -12.53
CA LEU A 11 7.73 -5.78 -13.15
C LEU A 11 6.73 -4.62 -13.25
N SER A 12 6.60 -3.79 -12.21
CA SER A 12 5.74 -2.60 -12.24
C SER A 12 6.19 -1.60 -13.31
N PHE A 13 7.50 -1.31 -13.40
CA PHE A 13 8.05 -0.41 -14.43
C PHE A 13 7.83 -0.93 -15.86
N LEU A 14 8.04 -2.23 -16.09
CA LEU A 14 7.79 -2.85 -17.40
C LEU A 14 6.31 -2.82 -17.79
N LEU A 15 5.40 -2.93 -16.81
CA LEU A 15 3.96 -2.82 -17.02
C LEU A 15 3.49 -1.38 -17.25
N GLU A 16 4.06 -0.40 -16.54
CA GLU A 16 3.84 1.02 -16.83
C GLU A 16 4.33 1.39 -18.25
N LEU A 17 5.52 0.93 -18.64
CA LEU A 17 6.05 1.11 -19.99
C LEU A 17 5.16 0.43 -21.06
N GLY A 18 4.67 -0.77 -20.77
CA GLY A 18 3.71 -1.49 -21.63
C GLY A 18 2.36 -0.76 -21.77
N LEU A 19 1.86 -0.15 -20.69
CA LEU A 19 0.65 0.67 -20.69
C LEU A 19 0.81 1.94 -21.54
N PHE A 20 1.92 2.65 -21.41
CA PHE A 20 2.21 3.82 -22.25
C PHE A 20 2.41 3.43 -23.73
N GLY A 21 3.12 2.33 -23.99
CA GLY A 21 3.26 1.77 -25.34
C GLY A 21 1.93 1.42 -25.99
N ALA A 22 1.04 0.73 -25.25
CA ALA A 22 -0.31 0.41 -25.70
C ALA A 22 -1.14 1.66 -26.03
N ALA A 23 -1.13 2.67 -25.15
CA ALA A 23 -1.87 3.92 -25.36
C ALA A 23 -1.36 4.70 -26.58
N GLY A 24 -0.05 4.80 -26.76
CA GLY A 24 0.58 5.47 -27.90
C GLY A 24 0.30 4.74 -29.23
N LEU A 25 0.47 3.42 -29.28
CA LEU A 25 0.20 2.61 -30.47
C LEU A 25 -1.29 2.63 -30.85
N TRP A 26 -2.19 2.57 -29.88
CA TRP A 26 -3.63 2.68 -30.12
C TRP A 26 -4.02 4.03 -30.71
N ALA A 27 -3.56 5.15 -30.13
CA ALA A 27 -3.87 6.48 -30.64
C ALA A 27 -3.23 6.73 -32.02
N LEU A 28 -2.04 6.16 -32.29
CA LEU A 28 -1.44 6.20 -33.63
C LEU A 28 -2.26 5.41 -34.65
N ALA A 29 -2.72 4.20 -34.30
CA ALA A 29 -3.54 3.36 -35.18
C ALA A 29 -4.96 3.93 -35.42
N ALA A 30 -5.57 4.55 -34.39
CA ALA A 30 -6.93 5.08 -34.47
C ALA A 30 -7.02 6.49 -35.10
N VAL A 31 -5.95 7.29 -35.03
CA VAL A 31 -5.96 8.71 -35.48
C VAL A 31 -4.93 8.99 -36.58
N GLY A 32 -3.96 8.11 -36.83
CA GLY A 32 -2.92 8.29 -37.84
C GLY A 32 -1.89 9.39 -37.53
N SER A 33 -1.94 9.99 -36.34
CA SER A 33 -1.15 11.18 -35.98
C SER A 33 -0.17 10.90 -34.82
N PRO A 34 1.14 11.23 -34.97
CA PRO A 34 2.11 11.07 -33.88
C PRO A 34 1.81 11.99 -32.69
N TRP A 35 1.21 13.16 -32.92
CA TRP A 35 0.79 14.05 -31.84
C TRP A 35 -0.37 13.47 -31.02
N ALA A 36 -1.27 12.70 -31.64
CA ALA A 36 -2.32 11.98 -30.91
C ALA A 36 -1.72 10.90 -29.99
N ALA A 37 -0.68 10.19 -30.44
CA ALA A 37 0.06 9.24 -29.61
C ALA A 37 0.75 9.90 -28.41
N VAL A 38 1.41 11.04 -28.61
CA VAL A 38 2.03 11.83 -27.52
C VAL A 38 0.96 12.28 -26.52
N LEU A 39 -0.16 12.84 -26.98
CA LEU A 39 -1.25 13.28 -26.10
C LEU A 39 -1.90 12.12 -25.34
N ALA A 40 -2.11 10.96 -25.96
CA ALA A 40 -2.63 9.77 -25.28
C ALA A 40 -1.69 9.29 -24.17
N VAL A 41 -0.38 9.23 -24.41
CA VAL A 41 0.61 8.89 -23.39
C VAL A 41 0.62 9.91 -22.24
N VAL A 42 0.57 11.21 -22.55
CA VAL A 42 0.51 12.28 -21.52
C VAL A 42 -0.76 12.18 -20.68
N VAL A 43 -1.93 11.93 -21.28
CA VAL A 43 -3.20 11.78 -20.56
C VAL A 43 -3.18 10.53 -19.66
N VAL A 44 -2.69 9.39 -20.16
CA VAL A 44 -2.58 8.16 -19.34
C VAL A 44 -1.56 8.33 -18.21
N ALA A 45 -0.42 8.99 -18.46
CA ALA A 45 0.57 9.30 -17.43
C ALA A 45 0.03 10.28 -16.37
N ALA A 46 -0.74 11.29 -16.77
CA ALA A 46 -1.41 12.20 -15.84
C ALA A 46 -2.47 11.50 -14.99
N ALA A 47 -3.31 10.65 -15.61
CA ALA A 47 -4.31 9.85 -14.88
C ALA A 47 -3.65 8.88 -13.88
N TRP A 48 -2.57 8.20 -14.29
CA TRP A 48 -1.77 7.34 -13.42
C TRP A 48 -1.14 8.13 -12.26
N GLY A 49 -0.55 9.30 -12.58
CA GLY A 49 0.05 10.21 -11.60
C GLY A 49 -0.94 10.77 -10.56
N LEU A 50 -2.19 11.01 -10.96
CA LEU A 50 -3.23 11.58 -10.09
C LEU A 50 -3.99 10.54 -9.26
N LEU A 51 -4.20 9.32 -9.80
CA LEU A 51 -5.05 8.29 -9.19
C LEU A 51 -4.27 7.12 -8.56
N LEU A 52 -3.10 6.79 -9.10
CA LEU A 52 -2.35 5.56 -8.78
C LEU A 52 -0.92 5.81 -8.26
N SER A 53 -0.41 7.04 -8.35
CA SER A 53 0.86 7.42 -7.70
C SER A 53 0.84 7.13 -6.19
N PRO A 54 1.96 6.68 -5.60
CA PRO A 54 2.11 6.60 -4.14
C PRO A 54 1.90 7.93 -3.39
N LYS A 55 1.95 9.07 -4.11
CA LYS A 55 1.68 10.42 -3.59
C LYS A 55 0.34 11.01 -4.07
N ALA A 56 -0.53 10.20 -4.69
CA ALA A 56 -1.86 10.65 -5.12
C ALA A 56 -2.67 11.19 -3.92
N PRO A 57 -3.27 12.40 -4.00
CA PRO A 57 -4.07 12.94 -2.90
C PRO A 57 -5.39 12.16 -2.73
N ALA A 58 -5.96 11.66 -3.83
CA ALA A 58 -7.18 10.86 -3.86
C ALA A 58 -6.89 9.34 -3.90
N ARG A 59 -5.92 8.86 -3.12
CA ARG A 59 -5.46 7.47 -3.18
C ARG A 59 -6.57 6.48 -2.75
N PRO A 60 -6.99 5.53 -3.60
CA PRO A 60 -8.02 4.56 -3.22
C PRO A 60 -7.55 3.61 -2.12
N PRO A 61 -8.45 3.14 -1.21
CA PRO A 61 -8.09 2.16 -0.19
C PRO A 61 -7.70 0.81 -0.80
N TRP A 62 -6.76 0.11 -0.13
CA TRP A 62 -6.37 -1.28 -0.41
C TRP A 62 -7.57 -2.20 -0.12
N PRO A 63 -8.09 -2.99 -1.08
CA PRO A 63 -7.40 -3.50 -2.27
C PRO A 63 -7.59 -2.68 -3.56
N TRP A 64 -8.58 -1.79 -3.67
CA TRP A 64 -9.05 -1.22 -4.94
C TRP A 64 -7.96 -0.56 -5.80
N HIS A 65 -7.03 0.17 -5.18
CA HIS A 65 -5.88 0.75 -5.87
C HIS A 65 -5.02 -0.30 -6.63
N ALA A 66 -4.83 -1.49 -6.05
CA ALA A 66 -4.10 -2.57 -6.70
C ALA A 66 -4.94 -3.28 -7.78
N VAL A 67 -6.26 -3.40 -7.59
CA VAL A 67 -7.18 -3.95 -8.60
C VAL A 67 -7.20 -3.04 -9.83
N ALA A 68 -7.35 -1.73 -9.65
CA ALA A 68 -7.36 -0.75 -10.74
C ALA A 68 -6.09 -0.80 -11.60
N GLY A 69 -4.90 -0.88 -10.98
CA GLY A 69 -3.64 -1.03 -11.71
C GLY A 69 -3.60 -2.27 -12.60
N HIS A 70 -4.00 -3.43 -12.08
CA HIS A 70 -4.04 -4.67 -12.88
C HIS A 70 -5.12 -4.62 -13.97
N VAL A 71 -6.28 -3.99 -13.74
CA VAL A 71 -7.30 -3.77 -14.78
C VAL A 71 -6.75 -2.91 -15.92
N LEU A 72 -5.99 -1.85 -15.63
CA LEU A 72 -5.33 -1.04 -16.66
C LEU A 72 -4.26 -1.83 -17.43
N PHE A 73 -3.48 -2.68 -16.77
CA PHE A 73 -2.49 -3.53 -17.45
C PHE A 73 -3.14 -4.62 -18.33
N LEU A 74 -4.26 -5.20 -17.90
CA LEU A 74 -5.06 -6.11 -18.73
C LEU A 74 -5.68 -5.39 -19.93
N ALA A 75 -6.19 -4.16 -19.74
CA ALA A 75 -6.67 -3.34 -20.84
C ALA A 75 -5.56 -2.99 -21.85
N ALA A 76 -4.35 -2.64 -21.38
CA ALA A 76 -3.19 -2.40 -22.24
C ALA A 76 -2.81 -3.64 -23.07
N ALA A 77 -2.82 -4.82 -22.47
CA ALA A 77 -2.59 -6.07 -23.19
C ALA A 77 -3.65 -6.31 -24.28
N LEU A 78 -4.94 -6.18 -23.95
CA LEU A 78 -6.05 -6.34 -24.91
C LEU A 78 -5.96 -5.32 -26.06
N VAL A 79 -5.58 -4.08 -25.76
CA VAL A 79 -5.34 -3.04 -26.77
C VAL A 79 -4.19 -3.41 -27.71
N LEU A 80 -3.07 -3.92 -27.19
CA LEU A 80 -1.94 -4.38 -28.01
C LEU A 80 -2.32 -5.58 -28.90
N LEU A 81 -3.15 -6.51 -28.40
CA LEU A 81 -3.71 -7.59 -29.22
C LEU A 81 -4.60 -7.04 -30.34
N ALA A 82 -5.51 -6.11 -30.02
CA ALA A 82 -6.47 -5.52 -30.97
C ALA A 82 -5.82 -4.64 -32.05
N VAL A 83 -4.71 -3.95 -31.73
CA VAL A 83 -3.93 -3.14 -32.68
C VAL A 83 -3.02 -4.01 -33.57
N GLY A 84 -2.97 -5.32 -33.36
CA GLY A 84 -2.20 -6.25 -34.21
C GLY A 84 -0.75 -6.46 -33.77
N HIS A 85 -0.41 -6.20 -32.50
CA HIS A 85 0.89 -6.50 -31.90
C HIS A 85 0.83 -7.68 -30.91
N PRO A 86 0.53 -8.92 -31.39
CA PRO A 86 0.22 -10.05 -30.50
C PRO A 86 1.35 -10.39 -29.53
N ALA A 87 2.61 -10.35 -29.98
CA ALA A 87 3.77 -10.65 -29.14
C ALA A 87 3.91 -9.67 -27.94
N LEU A 88 3.64 -8.38 -28.16
CA LEU A 88 3.66 -7.38 -27.10
C LEU A 88 2.46 -7.56 -26.15
N GLY A 89 1.25 -7.78 -26.69
CA GLY A 89 0.05 -8.00 -25.89
C GLY A 89 0.17 -9.23 -24.98
N TRP A 90 0.64 -10.37 -25.50
CA TRP A 90 0.93 -11.56 -24.69
C TRP A 90 2.01 -11.31 -23.64
N THR A 91 3.08 -10.56 -23.98
CA THR A 91 4.14 -10.22 -23.01
C THR A 91 3.60 -9.39 -21.85
N VAL A 92 2.84 -8.32 -22.14
CA VAL A 92 2.21 -7.47 -21.10
C VAL A 92 1.21 -8.27 -20.27
N LEU A 93 0.41 -9.15 -20.88
CA LEU A 93 -0.52 -10.02 -20.17
C LEU A 93 0.18 -10.97 -19.20
N VAL A 94 1.25 -11.66 -19.63
CA VAL A 94 2.02 -12.57 -18.77
C VAL A 94 2.66 -11.80 -17.61
N LEU A 95 3.27 -10.63 -17.87
CA LEU A 95 3.82 -9.78 -16.81
C LEU A 95 2.74 -9.33 -15.81
N ALA A 96 1.54 -8.98 -16.29
CA ALA A 96 0.43 -8.54 -15.44
C ALA A 96 -0.08 -9.67 -14.54
N LEU A 97 -0.17 -10.90 -15.06
CA LEU A 97 -0.55 -12.09 -14.30
C LEU A 97 0.53 -12.47 -13.27
N VAL A 98 1.82 -12.40 -13.62
CA VAL A 98 2.93 -12.64 -12.69
C VAL A 98 2.96 -11.58 -11.59
N SER A 99 2.75 -10.30 -11.93
CA SER A 99 2.60 -9.22 -10.94
C SER A 99 1.43 -9.49 -9.99
N ALA A 100 0.26 -9.86 -10.52
CA ALA A 100 -0.91 -10.17 -9.70
C ALA A 100 -0.65 -11.34 -8.73
N ALA A 101 -0.04 -12.42 -9.22
CA ALA A 101 0.31 -13.58 -8.40
C ALA A 101 1.32 -13.24 -7.28
N LEU A 102 2.34 -12.43 -7.57
CA LEU A 102 3.30 -11.96 -6.57
C LEU A 102 2.63 -11.05 -5.53
N VAL A 103 1.76 -10.13 -5.95
CA VAL A 103 1.00 -9.26 -5.03
C VAL A 103 0.08 -10.09 -4.12
N VAL A 104 -0.64 -11.08 -4.67
CA VAL A 104 -1.47 -11.99 -3.86
C VAL A 104 -0.63 -12.77 -2.85
N ARG A 105 0.51 -13.33 -3.27
CA ARG A 105 1.39 -14.10 -2.38
C ARG A 105 2.01 -13.24 -1.27
N PHE A 106 2.52 -12.05 -1.58
CA PHE A 106 3.00 -11.14 -0.54
C PHE A 106 1.86 -10.67 0.39
N ARG A 107 0.61 -10.56 -0.08
CA ARG A 107 -0.55 -10.29 0.78
C ARG A 107 -0.91 -11.47 1.70
N THR A 108 -0.70 -12.74 1.29
CA THR A 108 -0.91 -13.90 2.19
C THR A 108 0.21 -14.04 3.22
N ASP A 109 1.47 -13.85 2.80
CA ASP A 109 2.63 -14.04 3.67
C ASP A 109 2.63 -13.00 4.81
N LEU A 110 2.41 -11.72 4.49
CA LEU A 110 2.29 -10.64 5.48
C LEU A 110 1.08 -10.82 6.42
N ALA A 111 -0.03 -11.38 5.92
CA ALA A 111 -1.19 -11.68 6.77
C ALA A 111 -0.83 -12.75 7.81
N ALA A 112 -0.15 -13.82 7.39
CA ALA A 112 0.31 -14.89 8.27
C ALA A 112 1.35 -14.40 9.31
N GLU A 113 2.33 -13.59 8.91
CA GLU A 113 3.27 -12.94 9.84
C GLU A 113 2.52 -12.09 10.89
N SER A 114 1.57 -11.26 10.45
CA SER A 114 0.80 -10.40 11.36
C SER A 114 -0.09 -11.18 12.35
N ALA A 115 -0.60 -12.34 11.94
CA ALA A 115 -1.38 -13.22 12.82
C ALA A 115 -0.51 -13.88 13.90
N ARG A 116 0.70 -14.32 13.54
CA ARG A 116 1.67 -14.90 14.50
C ARG A 116 2.10 -13.86 15.55
N ALA A 117 2.51 -12.67 15.10
CA ALA A 117 2.91 -11.58 16.01
C ALA A 117 1.79 -11.16 16.97
N ARG A 118 0.52 -11.17 16.52
CA ARG A 118 -0.64 -10.94 17.39
C ARG A 118 -0.82 -12.05 18.43
N ALA A 119 -0.70 -13.33 18.02
CA ALA A 119 -0.82 -14.46 18.95
C ALA A 119 0.29 -14.47 20.01
N GLU A 120 1.53 -14.14 19.62
CA GLU A 120 2.67 -13.98 20.52
C GLU A 120 2.45 -12.83 21.52
N TRP A 121 1.97 -11.67 21.06
CA TRP A 121 1.65 -10.54 21.95
C TRP A 121 0.54 -10.87 22.94
N VAL A 122 -0.49 -11.61 22.52
CA VAL A 122 -1.58 -12.07 23.42
C VAL A 122 -1.04 -13.03 24.48
N ARG A 123 -0.18 -14.00 24.11
CA ARG A 123 0.47 -14.91 25.08
C ARG A 123 1.34 -14.15 26.08
N ALA A 124 2.25 -13.31 25.60
CA ALA A 124 3.13 -12.51 26.45
C ALA A 124 2.37 -11.52 27.36
N ARG A 125 1.15 -11.10 26.97
CA ARG A 125 0.27 -10.30 27.83
C ARG A 125 -0.42 -11.16 28.89
N ALA A 126 -0.91 -12.36 28.54
CA ALA A 126 -1.51 -13.29 29.51
C ALA A 126 -0.51 -13.72 30.59
N GLU A 127 0.73 -14.04 30.21
CA GLU A 127 1.81 -14.38 31.15
C GLU A 127 2.10 -13.26 32.15
N ARG A 128 2.11 -12.00 31.72
CA ARG A 128 2.33 -10.84 32.59
C ARG A 128 1.23 -10.67 33.64
N HIS A 129 -0.04 -10.79 33.24
CA HIS A 129 -1.18 -10.70 34.17
C HIS A 129 -1.25 -11.90 35.12
N GLY A 130 -0.95 -13.11 34.66
CA GLY A 130 -0.86 -14.30 35.51
C GLY A 130 0.22 -14.15 36.60
N ARG A 131 1.37 -13.58 36.26
CA ARG A 131 2.48 -13.36 37.20
C ARG A 131 2.15 -12.36 38.32
N THR A 132 1.31 -11.35 38.05
CA THR A 132 0.87 -10.37 39.06
C THR A 132 -0.27 -10.88 39.94
N GLY A 133 -1.11 -11.81 39.47
CA GLY A 133 -2.22 -12.37 40.25
C GLY A 133 -1.79 -13.34 41.35
N GLY A 134 -0.68 -14.08 41.18
CA GLY A 134 -0.29 -15.17 42.08
C GLY A 134 0.34 -14.75 43.42
N GLY A 135 0.87 -13.52 43.54
CA GLY A 135 1.54 -13.05 44.76
C GLY A 135 0.61 -12.45 45.82
N GLY A 136 -0.62 -12.11 45.45
CA GLY A 136 -1.58 -11.36 46.26
C GLY A 136 -2.32 -12.18 47.31
N ARG A 137 -1.65 -13.07 48.06
CA ARG A 137 -2.25 -13.68 49.26
C ARG A 137 -2.24 -12.65 50.39
N VAL A 138 -3.12 -11.66 50.28
CA VAL A 138 -3.38 -10.67 51.33
C VAL A 138 -4.00 -11.40 52.52
N ALA A 139 -3.20 -11.58 53.57
CA ALA A 139 -3.72 -11.90 54.88
C ALA A 139 -4.44 -10.67 55.45
N ASP A 140 -5.61 -10.92 56.03
CA ASP A 140 -6.24 -10.17 57.12
C ASP A 140 -6.44 -8.65 56.98
N GLY A 141 -7.72 -8.28 56.76
CA GLY A 141 -8.35 -7.25 57.59
C GLY A 141 -8.25 -5.78 57.16
N VAL A 142 -9.11 -5.36 56.22
CA VAL A 142 -9.54 -3.95 56.10
C VAL A 142 -11.07 -3.88 56.02
N PRO A 143 -11.78 -3.49 57.10
CA PRO A 143 -13.22 -3.34 57.08
C PRO A 143 -13.65 -1.97 56.55
N GLY A 144 -14.56 -1.97 55.56
CA GLY A 144 -15.54 -0.92 55.33
C GLY A 144 -15.07 0.46 54.85
N ARG A 145 -15.41 0.82 53.61
CA ARG A 145 -15.75 2.21 53.28
C ARG A 145 -16.86 2.28 52.22
N PRO A 146 -18.08 2.72 52.57
CA PRO A 146 -19.11 3.08 51.60
C PRO A 146 -18.87 4.49 51.05
N GLY A 147 -19.44 4.80 49.89
CA GLY A 147 -19.52 6.16 49.34
C GLY A 147 -18.80 6.38 48.02
N ASP A 148 -19.58 6.83 47.04
CA ASP A 148 -19.28 7.90 46.09
C ASP A 148 -18.23 7.71 44.96
N ALA A 149 -18.78 7.27 43.82
CA ALA A 149 -18.95 8.13 42.63
C ALA A 149 -17.90 8.13 41.49
N SER A 150 -18.39 8.64 40.34
CA SER A 150 -17.65 9.09 39.17
C SER A 150 -17.00 8.02 38.27
N VAL A 151 -17.81 7.44 37.38
CA VAL A 151 -17.33 6.87 36.11
C VAL A 151 -16.87 8.02 35.19
N PRO A 152 -15.59 8.10 34.78
CA PRO A 152 -15.17 9.06 33.76
C PRO A 152 -15.63 8.59 32.36
N PRO A 153 -16.15 9.47 31.50
CA PRO A 153 -16.59 9.10 30.16
C PRO A 153 -15.40 8.81 29.23
N ALA A 154 -15.64 8.00 28.21
CA ALA A 154 -14.65 7.68 27.18
C ALA A 154 -14.46 8.87 26.21
N SER A 155 -13.57 9.79 26.55
CA SER A 155 -12.95 10.67 25.56
C SER A 155 -11.98 9.86 24.67
N GLY A 156 -11.87 10.11 23.36
CA GLY A 156 -12.52 11.16 22.56
C GLY A 156 -11.48 12.13 22.02
N ASP A 157 -11.07 11.88 20.77
CA ASP A 157 -10.08 12.63 19.99
C ASP A 157 -8.64 12.67 20.56
N GLY A 158 -7.69 13.05 19.70
CA GLY A 158 -6.25 13.01 19.93
C GLY A 158 -5.40 13.33 18.70
N GLY A 159 -5.95 14.06 17.71
CA GLY A 159 -5.14 14.62 16.62
C GLY A 159 -4.10 15.62 17.13
N GLY A 160 -2.91 15.66 16.50
CA GLY A 160 -1.90 16.71 16.80
C GLY A 160 -0.46 16.24 17.02
N ARG A 161 0.16 15.55 16.05
CA ARG A 161 1.63 15.37 16.07
C ARG A 161 2.35 16.63 15.62
N SER A 162 2.48 17.54 16.59
CA SER A 162 3.41 18.67 16.69
C SER A 162 4.44 18.81 15.56
N ALA A 163 4.38 19.94 14.84
CA ALA A 163 5.44 20.37 13.94
C ALA A 163 6.70 20.74 14.74
N ARG A 164 7.63 19.78 14.89
CA ARG A 164 8.87 20.00 15.65
C ARG A 164 9.91 20.74 14.81
N GLY A 165 9.80 22.06 14.76
CA GLY A 165 10.85 22.93 14.22
C GLY A 165 12.19 22.68 14.93
N GLY A 166 13.28 22.62 14.15
CA GLY A 166 14.60 22.19 14.63
C GLY A 166 15.76 22.89 13.94
N GLY A 167 15.62 24.19 13.67
CA GLY A 167 16.60 24.95 12.90
C GLY A 167 17.94 25.17 13.64
N ARG A 168 19.00 24.51 13.16
CA ARG A 168 20.41 24.91 13.33
C ARG A 168 21.02 24.88 11.91
N ARG A 169 21.35 25.99 11.25
CA ARG A 169 22.30 27.06 11.62
C ARG A 169 23.67 26.48 12.04
N SER A 170 24.46 26.14 11.03
CA SER A 170 25.90 25.83 11.14
C SER A 170 26.67 26.69 10.12
N ALA A 171 26.89 27.97 10.45
CA ALA A 171 27.68 28.88 9.62
C ALA A 171 29.14 28.90 10.11
N SER A 172 30.01 28.17 9.43
CA SER A 172 31.46 28.07 9.71
C SER A 172 32.14 27.29 8.57
N ARG A 173 33.30 27.67 8.03
CA ARG A 173 34.15 28.87 8.21
C ARG A 173 35.11 28.93 7.02
N ARG A 174 35.39 30.15 6.53
CA ARG A 174 36.53 30.55 5.68
C ARG A 174 36.66 29.79 4.35
#